data_AF-A0A441UG55-F1
#
_entry.id   AF-A0A441UG55-F1
#
_cell.length_a   1.000
_cell.length_b   1.000
_cell.length_c   1.000
_cell.angle_alpha   90.00
_cell.angle_beta   90.00
_cell.angle_gamma   90.00
#
_symmetry.space_group_name_H-M   'P 1'
#
loop_
_entity.id
_entity.type
_entity.pdbx_description
1 polymer ?
#
loop_
_entity_poly.entity_id
_entity_poly.type
_entity_poly.pdbx_seq_one_letter_code
_entity_poly.pdbx_strand_id
1 'polypeptide(L)'
;YDISDFEPGQRDYGKFNGTTLGLTLSTEPMIQWYRTDIYSELGLKPAKTWDEYRSNAKAVKDAGKGDGAMLGWGANASWWWMTLVWSFGGHLYDEQLVPSVDTPEAIAATRFFRDMLAYGPEGGISATGDDVANKFLATNVGSMIQYSGYWGMALDPANNLHA
;
A
#
# COMPACT_ATOMS: atom_id res chain seq x y z
N TYR A 1 -5.24 -7.22 28.97
CA TYR A 1 -5.18 -5.79 28.65
C TYR A 1 -6.45 -5.15 29.16
N ASP A 2 -6.33 -4.04 29.87
CA ASP A 2 -7.49 -3.20 30.20
C ASP A 2 -7.86 -2.38 28.96
N ILE A 3 -9.14 -2.08 28.74
CA ILE A 3 -9.56 -1.26 27.59
C ILE A 3 -8.98 0.16 27.67
N SER A 4 -8.69 0.66 28.88
CA SER A 4 -8.04 1.95 29.11
C SER A 4 -6.57 1.99 28.69
N ASP A 5 -5.94 0.84 28.45
CA ASP A 5 -4.57 0.75 27.92
C ASP A 5 -4.47 1.15 26.44
N PHE A 6 -5.60 1.28 25.73
CA PHE A 6 -5.65 1.64 24.31
C PHE A 6 -5.90 3.14 24.10
N GLU A 7 -5.28 3.70 23.06
CA GLU A 7 -5.47 5.10 22.69
C GLU A 7 -6.96 5.42 22.39
N PRO A 8 -7.44 6.65 22.66
CA PRO A 8 -8.84 7.04 22.45
C PRO A 8 -9.40 6.61 21.09
N GLY A 9 -8.68 6.86 20.00
CA GLY A 9 -9.13 6.50 18.65
C GLY A 9 -9.33 5.00 18.45
N GLN A 10 -8.47 4.15 19.04
CA GLN A 10 -8.62 2.69 18.95
C GLN A 10 -9.80 2.17 19.77
N ARG A 11 -10.10 2.83 20.90
CA ARG A 11 -11.28 2.51 21.72
C ARG A 11 -12.57 2.94 21.04
N ASP A 12 -12.56 4.09 20.38
CA ASP A 12 -13.73 4.63 19.70
C ASP A 12 -14.04 3.89 18.39
N TYR A 13 -13.02 3.35 17.71
CA TYR A 13 -13.20 2.51 16.52
C TYR A 13 -14.13 1.30 16.78
N GLY A 14 -14.05 0.71 17.97
CA GLY A 14 -14.89 -0.42 18.37
C GLY A 14 -16.28 -0.02 18.88
N LYS A 15 -16.65 1.26 18.85
CA LYS A 15 -17.93 1.75 19.40
C LYS A 15 -18.94 2.08 18.31
N PHE A 16 -20.19 1.80 18.60
CA PHE A 16 -21.34 2.29 17.85
C PHE A 16 -22.36 2.88 18.83
N ASN A 17 -22.77 4.14 18.61
CA ASN A 17 -23.67 4.88 19.49
C ASN A 17 -23.28 4.80 20.98
N GLY A 18 -22.00 4.97 21.28
CA GLY A 18 -21.45 4.95 22.65
C GLY A 18 -21.30 3.55 23.27
N THR A 19 -21.79 2.50 22.61
CA THR A 19 -21.63 1.11 23.08
C THR A 19 -20.41 0.47 22.43
N THR A 20 -19.50 -0.08 23.22
CA THR A 20 -18.37 -0.89 22.71
C THR A 20 -18.90 -2.23 22.19
N LEU A 21 -18.77 -2.45 20.88
CA LEU A 21 -19.15 -3.69 20.19
C LEU A 21 -17.94 -4.56 19.83
N GLY A 22 -16.74 -3.99 19.82
CA GLY A 22 -15.51 -4.71 19.49
C GLY A 22 -14.28 -4.12 20.19
N LEU A 23 -13.24 -4.92 20.28
CA LEU A 23 -11.93 -4.51 20.77
C LEU A 23 -10.95 -4.48 19.59
N THR A 24 -10.26 -3.36 19.40
CA THR A 24 -9.24 -3.21 18.37
C THR A 24 -7.98 -3.97 18.79
N LEU A 25 -7.75 -5.15 18.21
CA LEU A 25 -6.60 -6.00 18.53
C LEU A 25 -5.38 -5.70 17.67
N SER A 26 -5.59 -5.23 16.44
CA SER A 26 -4.54 -4.88 15.49
C SER A 26 -5.00 -3.72 14.61
N THR A 27 -4.04 -2.95 14.13
CA THR A 27 -4.22 -1.95 13.07
C THR A 27 -3.20 -2.22 11.99
N GLU A 28 -3.61 -2.16 10.73
CA GLU A 28 -2.77 -2.49 9.59
C GLU A 28 -2.66 -1.28 8.66
N PRO A 29 -1.86 -0.26 9.01
CA PRO A 29 -1.60 0.83 8.08
C PRO A 29 -0.87 0.32 6.84
N MET A 30 -1.27 0.80 5.66
CA MET A 30 -0.47 0.63 4.45
C MET A 30 0.75 1.55 4.50
N ILE A 31 1.93 0.99 4.25
CA ILE A 31 3.20 1.72 4.26
C ILE A 31 3.97 1.47 2.96
N GLN A 32 4.93 2.35 2.68
CA GLN A 32 5.91 2.12 1.63
C GLN A 32 7.01 1.17 2.12
N TRP A 33 7.20 0.09 1.38
CA TRP A 33 8.33 -0.81 1.47
C TRP A 33 9.24 -0.57 0.27
N TYR A 34 10.56 -0.64 0.47
CA TYR A 34 11.51 -0.43 -0.61
C TYR A 34 12.77 -1.26 -0.39
N ARG A 35 13.39 -1.65 -1.50
CA ARG A 35 14.64 -2.40 -1.53
C ARG A 35 15.82 -1.47 -1.33
N THR A 36 16.42 -1.51 -0.15
CA THR A 36 17.53 -0.60 0.24
C THR A 36 18.77 -0.79 -0.62
N ASP A 37 19.06 -2.02 -1.06
CA ASP A 37 20.16 -2.36 -1.96
C ASP A 37 19.95 -1.78 -3.37
N ILE A 38 18.77 -1.98 -3.97
CA ILE A 38 18.42 -1.40 -5.28
C ILE A 38 18.40 0.12 -5.21
N TYR A 39 17.79 0.68 -4.16
CA TYR A 39 17.69 2.14 -3.98
C TYR A 39 19.06 2.77 -3.76
N SER A 40 19.93 2.14 -2.96
CA SER A 40 21.29 2.62 -2.71
C SER A 40 22.12 2.64 -4.01
N GLU A 41 22.05 1.57 -4.80
CA GLU A 41 22.78 1.48 -6.08
C GLU A 41 22.34 2.56 -7.07
N LEU A 42 21.05 2.90 -7.09
CA LEU A 42 20.49 3.91 -7.99
C LEU A 42 20.46 5.32 -7.39
N GLY A 43 20.93 5.51 -6.15
CA GLY A 43 20.89 6.80 -5.45
C GLY A 43 19.47 7.30 -5.13
N LEU A 44 18.50 6.40 -5.06
CA LEU A 44 17.09 6.70 -4.78
C LEU A 44 16.85 6.83 -3.27
N LYS A 45 15.79 7.59 -2.93
CA LYS A 45 15.29 7.72 -1.54
C LYS A 45 13.84 7.26 -1.48
N PRO A 46 13.35 6.84 -0.29
CA PRO A 46 11.92 6.58 -0.09
C PRO A 46 11.09 7.78 -0.54
N ALA A 47 9.97 7.50 -1.21
CA ALA A 47 9.18 8.54 -1.83
C ALA A 47 8.32 9.23 -0.77
N LYS A 48 8.22 10.55 -0.88
CA LYS A 48 7.34 11.39 -0.05
C LYS A 48 6.09 11.83 -0.80
N THR A 49 6.09 11.65 -2.12
CA THR A 49 4.96 11.98 -3.00
C THR A 49 4.72 10.84 -3.98
N TRP A 50 3.51 10.79 -4.55
CA TRP A 50 3.19 9.79 -5.57
C TRP A 50 3.98 9.97 -6.87
N ASP A 51 4.36 11.21 -7.20
CA ASP A 51 5.23 11.49 -8.34
C ASP A 51 6.65 10.94 -8.12
N GLU A 52 7.21 11.11 -6.91
CA GLU A 52 8.47 10.48 -6.52
C GLU A 52 8.36 8.95 -6.55
N TYR A 53 7.24 8.40 -6.06
CA TYR A 53 7.02 6.94 -6.06
C TYR A 53 7.02 6.37 -7.48
N ARG A 54 6.29 7.02 -8.40
CA ARG A 54 6.29 6.68 -9.83
C ARG A 54 7.67 6.84 -10.46
N SER A 55 8.38 7.91 -10.14
CA SER A 55 9.73 8.18 -10.66
C SER A 55 10.72 7.10 -10.21
N ASN A 56 10.69 6.71 -8.93
CA ASN A 56 11.52 5.63 -8.42
C ASN A 56 11.22 4.29 -9.11
N ALA A 57 9.92 3.96 -9.26
CA ALA A 57 9.50 2.75 -9.97
C ALA A 57 10.03 2.72 -11.42
N LYS A 58 9.93 3.85 -12.13
CA LYS A 58 10.49 3.99 -13.47
C LYS A 58 12.00 3.81 -13.48
N ALA A 59 12.73 4.46 -12.57
CA ALA A 59 14.19 4.39 -12.51
C ALA A 59 14.70 2.95 -12.30
N VAL A 60 14.06 2.19 -11.40
CA VAL A 60 14.38 0.77 -11.17
C VAL A 60 14.18 -0.06 -12.42
N LYS A 61 13.05 0.13 -13.11
CA LYS A 61 12.71 -0.61 -14.33
C LYS A 61 13.64 -0.26 -15.49
N ASP A 62 13.88 1.02 -15.74
CA ASP A 62 14.77 1.51 -16.80
C ASP A 62 16.22 1.05 -16.61
N ALA A 63 16.68 0.97 -15.36
CA ALA A 63 18.02 0.49 -15.03
C ALA A 63 18.17 -1.04 -15.17
N GLY A 64 17.09 -1.75 -15.49
CA GLY A 64 17.09 -3.22 -15.61
C GLY A 64 17.34 -3.94 -14.29
N LYS A 65 17.06 -3.30 -13.14
CA LYS A 65 17.28 -3.89 -11.82
C LYS A 65 16.16 -4.81 -11.35
N GLY A 66 15.01 -4.73 -12.02
CA GLY A 66 13.83 -5.54 -11.74
C GLY A 66 12.56 -4.78 -12.10
N ASP A 67 11.44 -5.24 -11.56
CA ASP A 67 10.20 -4.47 -11.60
C ASP A 67 10.30 -3.26 -10.67
N GLY A 68 9.64 -2.17 -11.04
CA GLY A 68 9.78 -0.90 -10.34
C GLY A 68 9.02 -0.85 -9.02
N ALA A 69 7.73 -1.14 -9.10
CA ALA A 69 6.83 -1.07 -7.96
C ALA A 69 5.65 -2.03 -8.12
N MET A 70 5.12 -2.50 -6.99
CA MET A 70 3.96 -3.38 -6.98
C MET A 70 2.89 -2.92 -5.98
N LEU A 71 1.64 -2.89 -6.45
CA LEU A 71 0.43 -2.66 -5.67
C LEU A 71 -0.53 -3.86 -5.89
N GLY A 72 -1.59 -3.98 -5.08
CA GLY A 72 -2.57 -5.06 -5.22
C GLY A 72 -3.69 -4.70 -6.21
N TRP A 73 -3.81 -5.40 -7.34
CA TRP A 73 -4.85 -5.16 -8.37
C TRP A 73 -5.88 -6.30 -8.50
N GLY A 74 -5.69 -7.41 -7.79
CA GLY A 74 -6.59 -8.57 -7.79
C GLY A 74 -7.85 -8.35 -6.96
N ALA A 75 -8.33 -9.42 -6.31
CA ALA A 75 -9.60 -9.41 -5.58
C ALA A 75 -9.70 -8.35 -4.46
N ASN A 76 -8.57 -7.85 -3.97
CA ASN A 76 -8.46 -6.84 -2.91
C ASN A 76 -8.03 -5.45 -3.42
N ALA A 77 -8.16 -5.16 -4.72
CA ALA A 77 -7.78 -3.88 -5.32
C ALA A 77 -8.45 -2.65 -4.69
N SER A 78 -9.67 -2.81 -4.16
CA SER A 78 -10.41 -1.73 -3.51
C SER A 78 -9.65 -1.12 -2.32
N TRP A 79 -8.86 -1.91 -1.59
CA TRP A 79 -8.10 -1.41 -0.44
C TRP A 79 -6.98 -0.45 -0.85
N TRP A 80 -6.23 -0.78 -1.91
CA TRP A 80 -5.22 0.10 -2.48
C TRP A 80 -5.86 1.33 -3.12
N TRP A 81 -6.92 1.12 -3.90
CA TRP A 81 -7.62 2.18 -4.58
C TRP A 81 -8.19 3.22 -3.62
N MET A 82 -8.89 2.79 -2.57
CA MET A 82 -9.44 3.69 -1.55
C MET A 82 -8.37 4.50 -0.82
N THR A 83 -7.24 3.86 -0.47
CA THR A 83 -6.10 4.54 0.15
C THR A 83 -5.51 5.60 -0.79
N LEU A 84 -5.44 5.31 -2.09
CA LEU A 84 -5.03 6.29 -3.10
C LEU A 84 -6.03 7.43 -3.20
N VAL A 85 -7.33 7.16 -3.29
CA VAL A 85 -8.38 8.20 -3.33
C VAL A 85 -8.23 9.17 -2.15
N TRP A 86 -8.10 8.67 -0.93
CA TRP A 86 -7.89 9.51 0.25
C TRP A 86 -6.59 10.32 0.19
N SER A 87 -5.49 9.71 -0.26
CA SER A 87 -4.21 10.41 -0.39
C SER A 87 -4.20 11.48 -1.50
N PHE A 88 -5.11 11.38 -2.48
CA PHE A 88 -5.33 12.40 -3.51
C PHE A 88 -6.34 13.47 -3.05
N GLY A 89 -6.83 13.41 -1.81
CA GLY A 89 -7.80 14.35 -1.23
C GLY A 89 -9.26 14.00 -1.49
N GLY A 90 -9.53 12.88 -2.18
CA GLY A 90 -10.88 12.40 -2.46
C GLY A 90 -11.49 11.68 -1.26
N HIS A 91 -12.80 11.46 -1.32
CA HIS A 91 -13.57 10.70 -0.34
C HIS A 91 -14.45 9.69 -1.07
N LEU A 92 -14.91 8.64 -0.37
CA LEU A 92 -15.82 7.65 -0.96
C LEU A 92 -17.29 8.07 -0.89
N TYR A 93 -17.61 8.88 0.12
CA TYR A 93 -18.94 9.41 0.38
C TYR A 93 -18.84 10.87 0.82
N ASP A 94 -19.89 11.65 0.60
CA ASP A 94 -20.02 12.99 1.20
C ASP A 94 -20.59 12.92 2.64
N GLU A 95 -20.81 14.09 3.24
CA GLU A 95 -21.36 14.22 4.60
C GLU A 95 -22.77 13.63 4.76
N GLN A 96 -23.51 13.46 3.66
CA GLN A 96 -24.85 12.87 3.62
C GLN A 96 -24.82 11.38 3.27
N LEU A 97 -23.64 10.76 3.23
CA LEU A 97 -23.40 9.37 2.84
C LEU A 97 -23.77 9.07 1.38
N VAL A 98 -23.81 10.09 0.52
CA VAL A 98 -23.97 9.91 -0.93
C VAL A 98 -22.62 9.53 -1.53
N PRO A 99 -22.52 8.49 -2.38
CA PRO A 99 -21.26 8.09 -3.00
C PRO A 99 -20.63 9.22 -3.84
N SER A 100 -19.33 9.45 -3.68
CA SER A 100 -18.55 10.50 -4.35
C SER A 100 -17.31 9.95 -5.11
N VAL A 101 -17.44 8.72 -5.61
CA VAL A 101 -16.37 7.93 -6.22
C VAL A 101 -15.95 8.38 -7.63
N ASP A 102 -16.60 9.40 -8.18
CA ASP A 102 -16.35 9.96 -9.53
C ASP A 102 -15.83 11.41 -9.50
N THR A 103 -15.42 11.89 -8.33
CA THR A 103 -14.77 13.20 -8.14
C THR A 103 -13.45 13.30 -8.92
N PRO A 104 -12.97 14.53 -9.24
CA PRO A 104 -11.67 14.73 -9.91
C PRO A 104 -10.51 14.03 -9.20
N GLU A 105 -10.52 14.03 -7.87
CA GLU A 105 -9.52 13.37 -7.02
C GLU A 105 -9.58 11.84 -7.17
N ALA A 106 -10.79 11.25 -7.14
CA ALA A 106 -10.96 9.82 -7.33
C ALA A 106 -10.57 9.37 -8.75
N ILE A 107 -10.88 10.18 -9.77
CA ILE A 107 -10.43 9.95 -11.15
C ILE A 107 -8.90 10.02 -11.24
N ALA A 108 -8.27 11.01 -10.60
CA ALA A 108 -6.81 11.15 -10.59
C ALA A 108 -6.12 9.96 -9.91
N ALA A 109 -6.62 9.54 -8.73
CA ALA A 109 -6.14 8.34 -8.03
C ALA A 109 -6.29 7.08 -8.90
N THR A 110 -7.43 6.91 -9.57
CA THR A 110 -7.67 5.77 -10.48
C THR A 110 -6.70 5.75 -11.65
N ARG A 111 -6.43 6.91 -12.26
CA ARG A 111 -5.45 7.04 -13.35
C ARG A 111 -4.05 6.70 -12.85
N PHE A 112 -3.66 7.24 -11.70
CA PHE A 112 -2.37 6.91 -11.09
C PHE A 112 -2.23 5.41 -10.84
N PHE A 113 -3.26 4.80 -10.24
CA PHE A 113 -3.27 3.38 -9.91
C PHE A 113 -3.14 2.50 -11.16
N ARG A 114 -3.86 2.83 -12.24
CA ARG A 114 -3.71 2.16 -13.53
C ARG A 114 -2.31 2.34 -14.11
N ASP A 115 -1.78 3.56 -14.11
CA ASP A 115 -0.48 3.86 -14.72
C ASP A 115 0.66 3.10 -14.05
N MET A 116 0.55 2.81 -12.75
CA MET A 116 1.55 2.04 -12.01
C MET A 116 1.72 0.61 -12.51
N LEU A 117 0.73 0.02 -13.20
CA LEU A 117 0.86 -1.31 -13.83
C LEU A 117 2.02 -1.35 -14.84
N ALA A 118 2.35 -0.22 -15.47
CA ALA A 118 3.46 -0.13 -16.41
C ALA A 118 4.83 -0.40 -15.75
N TYR A 119 4.93 -0.28 -14.43
CA TYR A 119 6.15 -0.51 -13.66
C TYR A 119 6.11 -1.78 -12.81
N GLY A 120 4.99 -2.51 -12.81
CA GLY A 120 4.86 -3.76 -12.09
C GLY A 120 5.30 -4.98 -12.91
N PRO A 121 5.37 -6.15 -12.24
CA PRO A 121 5.66 -7.43 -12.89
C PRO A 121 4.58 -7.81 -13.90
N GLU A 122 4.97 -8.60 -14.90
CA GLU A 122 4.02 -9.24 -15.81
C GLU A 122 2.98 -10.06 -15.03
N GLY A 123 1.71 -9.98 -15.46
CA GLY A 123 0.58 -10.59 -14.76
C GLY A 123 0.24 -9.92 -13.41
N GLY A 124 0.84 -8.79 -13.05
CA GLY A 124 0.57 -8.07 -11.80
C GLY A 124 -0.88 -7.62 -11.62
N ILE A 125 -1.65 -7.51 -12.71
CA ILE A 125 -3.07 -7.08 -12.68
C ILE A 125 -3.97 -8.01 -11.87
N SER A 126 -3.64 -9.29 -11.71
CA SER A 126 -4.43 -10.24 -10.92
C SER A 126 -3.88 -10.46 -9.51
N ALA A 127 -2.81 -9.76 -9.13
CA ALA A 127 -2.12 -10.00 -7.87
C ALA A 127 -2.94 -9.55 -6.67
N THR A 128 -3.13 -10.46 -5.72
CA THR A 128 -3.68 -10.16 -4.40
C THR A 128 -2.64 -9.48 -3.52
N GLY A 129 -3.05 -8.91 -2.37
CA GLY A 129 -2.13 -8.45 -1.33
C GLY A 129 -1.04 -9.46 -0.94
N ASP A 130 -1.37 -10.74 -0.78
CA ASP A 130 -0.36 -11.76 -0.48
C ASP A 130 0.62 -11.96 -1.64
N ASP A 131 0.13 -11.94 -2.89
CA ASP A 131 0.99 -12.01 -4.07
C ASP A 131 1.95 -10.83 -4.14
N VAL A 132 1.51 -9.62 -3.77
CA VAL A 132 2.36 -8.42 -3.71
C VAL A 132 3.51 -8.63 -2.73
N ALA A 133 3.22 -9.07 -1.51
CA ALA A 133 4.24 -9.30 -0.49
C ALA A 133 5.19 -10.43 -0.89
N ASN A 134 4.65 -11.58 -1.34
CA ASN A 134 5.44 -12.73 -1.76
C ASN A 134 6.36 -12.40 -2.94
N LYS A 135 5.86 -11.71 -3.97
CA LYS A 135 6.70 -11.31 -5.12
C LYS A 135 7.78 -10.31 -4.69
N PHE A 136 7.45 -9.32 -3.87
CA PHE A 136 8.43 -8.36 -3.38
C PHE A 136 9.59 -9.02 -2.61
N LEU A 137 9.30 -10.05 -1.80
CA LEU A 137 10.31 -10.78 -1.05
C LEU A 137 11.07 -11.85 -1.86
N ALA A 138 10.44 -12.41 -2.91
CA ALA A 138 11.02 -13.49 -3.70
C ALA A 138 11.69 -13.03 -5.00
N THR A 139 11.38 -11.84 -5.51
CA THR A 139 11.92 -11.33 -6.79
C THR A 139 12.46 -9.92 -6.65
N ASN A 140 13.08 -9.39 -7.70
CA ASN A 140 13.55 -8.02 -7.71
C ASN A 140 12.39 -7.06 -8.04
N VAL A 141 11.72 -6.59 -6.99
CA VAL A 141 10.76 -5.49 -7.06
C VAL A 141 11.30 -4.33 -6.23
N GLY A 142 11.47 -3.15 -6.83
CA GLY A 142 12.08 -2.01 -6.16
C GLY A 142 11.30 -1.51 -4.94
N SER A 143 9.97 -1.54 -4.98
CA SER A 143 9.11 -1.13 -3.87
C SER A 143 7.72 -1.75 -3.91
N MET A 144 7.03 -1.75 -2.78
CA MET A 144 5.59 -2.05 -2.70
C MET A 144 4.87 -1.10 -1.74
N ILE A 145 3.58 -0.89 -1.95
CA ILE A 145 2.68 -0.36 -0.92
C ILE A 145 1.96 -1.56 -0.32
N GLN A 146 2.10 -1.78 0.99
CA GLN A 146 1.52 -2.95 1.65
C GLN A 146 1.34 -2.70 3.15
N TYR A 147 0.43 -3.43 3.77
CA TYR A 147 0.16 -3.41 5.21
C TYR A 147 1.42 -3.67 6.04
N SER A 148 1.55 -2.97 7.17
CA SER A 148 2.65 -3.15 8.13
C SER A 148 2.72 -4.56 8.73
N GLY A 149 1.62 -5.33 8.70
CA GLY A 149 1.55 -6.70 9.22
C GLY A 149 2.53 -7.67 8.57
N TYR A 150 2.97 -7.40 7.34
CA TYR A 150 3.97 -8.22 6.64
C TYR A 150 5.40 -8.04 7.17
N TRP A 151 5.63 -7.19 8.18
CA TRP A 151 6.95 -6.97 8.77
C TRP A 151 7.61 -8.24 9.31
N GLY A 152 6.84 -9.08 10.01
CA GLY A 152 7.37 -10.36 10.49
C GLY A 152 7.84 -11.26 9.34
N MET A 153 7.08 -11.30 8.24
CA MET A 153 7.42 -12.07 7.05
C MET A 153 8.66 -11.51 6.33
N ALA A 154 8.79 -10.19 6.25
CA ALA A 154 9.93 -9.53 5.60
C ALA A 154 11.25 -9.70 6.36
N LEU A 155 11.20 -9.89 7.68
CA LEU A 155 12.39 -10.14 8.51
C LEU A 155 12.84 -11.60 8.53
N ASP A 156 12.00 -12.53 8.09
CA ASP A 156 12.34 -13.95 8.06
C ASP A 156 13.20 -14.27 6.82
N PRO A 157 14.47 -14.68 6.98
CA PRO A 157 15.36 -15.02 5.86
C PRO A 157 14.85 -16.21 5.03
N ALA A 158 13.97 -17.05 5.57
CA ALA A 158 13.34 -18.13 4.81
C ALA A 158 12.35 -17.61 3.77
N ASN A 159 11.79 -16.41 3.98
CA ASN A 159 10.80 -15.79 3.10
C ASN A 159 11.41 -14.65 2.26
N ASN A 160 12.40 -13.93 2.81
CA ASN A 160 13.05 -12.82 2.15
C ASN A 160 14.40 -13.25 1.56
N LEU A 161 14.43 -13.45 0.23
CA LEU A 161 15.65 -13.84 -0.49
C LEU A 161 16.69 -12.71 -0.58
N HIS A 162 16.37 -11.53 -0.04
CA HIS A 162 17.17 -10.31 -0.11
C HIS A 162 17.58 -9.78 1.28
N ALA A 163 17.37 -10.58 2.34
CA ALA A 163 17.74 -10.24 3.72
C ALA A 163 19.26 -10.31 3.98
#